data_AF-A0A1Q5L0G7-F1
#
_entry.id   AF-A0A1Q5L0G7-F1
#
_cell.length_a   1.000
_cell.length_b   1.000
_cell.length_c   1.000
_cell.angle_alpha   90.00
_cell.angle_beta   90.00
_cell.angle_gamma   90.00
#
_symmetry.space_group_name_H-M   'P 1'
#
loop_
_entity.id
_entity.type
_entity.pdbx_description
1 polymer ?
#
loop_
_entity_poly.entity_id
_entity_poly.type
_entity_poly.pdbx_seq_one_letter_code
_entity_poly.pdbx_strand_id
1 'polypeptide(L)' 'MAASKHDPHNLREIAKTVVLGYRITRRQEKGKATGRLERQVDRIREQAQAREDARAKGRKK' A
#
# COMPACT_ATOMS: atom_id res chain seq x y z
N MET A 1 -9.09 -11.08 -3.98
CA MET A 1 -10.31 -10.27 -3.84
C MET A 1 -9.91 -8.83 -3.56
N ALA A 2 -10.48 -7.88 -4.32
CA ALA A 2 -10.40 -6.46 -4.00
C ALA A 2 -11.14 -6.22 -2.68
N ALA A 3 -10.62 -5.36 -1.81
CA ALA A 3 -11.26 -5.06 -0.53
C ALA A 3 -12.59 -4.30 -0.69
N SER A 4 -12.76 -3.60 -1.82
CA SER A 4 -14.00 -2.96 -2.24
C SER A 4 -14.04 -2.86 -3.77
N LYS A 5 -15.23 -2.63 -4.34
CA LYS A 5 -15.48 -2.47 -5.79
C LYS A 5 -14.72 -1.28 -6.40
N HIS A 6 -14.27 -0.35 -5.55
CA HIS A 6 -13.50 0.84 -5.91
C HIS A 6 -12.11 0.88 -5.27
N ASP A 7 -11.69 -0.16 -4.55
CA ASP A 7 -10.38 -0.13 -3.89
C ASP A 7 -9.26 -0.45 -4.89
N PRO A 8 -8.24 0.42 -5.00
CA PRO A 8 -7.04 0.11 -5.78
C PRO A 8 -6.21 -1.00 -5.11
N HIS A 9 -6.45 -1.28 -3.82
CA HIS A 9 -5.80 -2.35 -3.09
C HIS A 9 -6.59 -3.65 -3.10
N ASN A 10 -5.86 -4.75 -3.27
CA ASN A 10 -6.36 -6.05 -2.88
C ASN A 10 -6.36 -6.18 -1.35
N LEU A 11 -7.24 -6.99 -0.78
CA LEU A 11 -7.29 -7.29 0.67
C LEU A 11 -5.89 -7.64 1.25
N ARG A 12 -5.08 -8.34 0.46
CA ARG A 12 -3.70 -8.72 0.82
C ARG A 12 -2.74 -7.53 0.87
N GLU A 13 -2.95 -6.50 0.07
CA GLU A 13 -2.13 -5.28 0.06
C GLU A 13 -2.51 -4.38 1.24
N ILE A 14 -3.80 -4.24 1.55
CA ILE A 14 -4.26 -3.54 2.75
C ILE A 14 -3.66 -4.18 4.00
N ALA A 15 -3.77 -5.50 4.14
CA ALA A 15 -3.18 -6.23 5.26
C ALA A 15 -1.65 -6.01 5.36
N LYS A 16 -0.94 -6.01 4.23
CA LYS A 16 0.51 -5.71 4.21
C LYS A 16 0.83 -4.28 4.65
N THR A 17 0.10 -3.28 4.16
CA THR A 17 0.30 -1.87 4.53
C THR A 17 0.05 -1.66 6.02
N VAL A 18 -1.01 -2.23 6.58
CA VAL A 18 -1.32 -2.16 8.02
C VAL A 18 -0.22 -2.81 8.87
N VAL A 19 0.25 -4.00 8.49
CA VAL A 19 1.35 -4.68 9.19
C VAL A 19 2.65 -3.87 9.10
N LEU A 20 2.96 -3.28 7.95
CA LEU A 20 4.14 -2.43 7.77
C LEU A 20 4.04 -1.16 8.60
N GLY A 21 2.88 -0.50 8.64
CA GLY A 21 2.61 0.67 9.48
C GLY A 21 2.84 0.35 10.97
N TYR A 22 2.25 -0.73 11.47
CA TYR A 22 2.48 -1.18 12.84
C TYR A 22 3.97 -1.44 13.14
N ARG A 23 4.72 -2.05 12.21
CA ARG A 23 6.16 -2.30 12.37
C ARG A 23 7.00 -1.03 12.32
N ILE A 24 6.58 -0.03 11.55
CA ILE A 24 7.21 1.29 11.49
C ILE A 24 7.01 2.00 12.84
N THR A 25 5.78 2.12 13.33
CA THR A 25 5.48 2.74 14.63
C THR A 25 6.28 2.09 15.74
N ARG A 26 6.28 0.74 15.82
CA ARG A 26 7.05 0.00 16.82
C ARG A 26 8.57 0.16 16.70
N ARG A 27 9.09 0.49 15.52
CA ARG A 27 10.53 0.78 15.32
C ARG A 27 10.86 2.23 15.65
N GLN A 28 9.98 3.17 15.31
CA GLN A 28 10.11 4.58 15.67
C GLN A 28 10.12 4.75 17.19
N GLU A 29 9.23 4.06 17.92
CA GLU A 29 9.24 4.00 19.39
C GLU A 29 10.56 3.49 19.97
N LYS A 30 11.26 2.63 19.23
CA LYS A 30 12.57 2.07 19.61
C LYS A 30 13.76 2.89 19.10
N GLY A 31 13.51 4.05 18.47
CA GLY A 31 14.54 4.90 17.86
C GLY A 31 15.28 4.23 16.69
N LYS A 32 14.70 3.21 16.05
CA LYS A 32 15.34 2.46 14.96
C LYS A 32 14.95 3.01 13.60
N ALA A 33 15.90 3.00 12.67
CA ALA A 33 15.66 3.40 11.29
C ALA A 33 14.52 2.59 10.62
N THR A 34 13.59 3.33 10.02
CA THR A 34 12.37 2.84 9.36
C THR A 34 12.40 2.94 7.84
N GLY A 35 13.42 3.58 7.26
CA GLY A 35 13.48 3.86 5.81
C GLY A 35 13.31 2.66 4.89
N ARG A 36 13.71 1.43 5.30
CA ARG A 36 13.45 0.23 4.50
C ARG A 36 11.97 -0.17 4.48
N LEU A 37 11.25 0.03 5.59
CA LEU A 37 9.82 -0.28 5.70
C LEU A 37 8.99 0.79 4.99
N GLU A 38 9.37 2.06 5.11
CA GLU A 38 8.75 3.18 4.38
C GLU A 38 8.83 2.97 2.87
N ARG A 39 10.03 2.64 2.34
CA ARG A 39 10.18 2.27 0.92
C ARG A 39 9.32 1.07 0.50
N GLN A 40 9.00 0.15 1.41
CA GLN A 40 8.09 -0.96 1.09
C GLN A 40 6.64 -0.51 1.01
N VAL A 41 6.22 0.41 1.89
CA VAL A 41 4.89 1.04 1.84
C VAL A 41 4.73 1.83 0.55
N ASP A 42 5.74 2.63 0.17
CA ASP A 42 5.71 3.44 -1.05
C ASP A 42 5.53 2.56 -2.30
N ARG A 43 6.28 1.45 -2.41
CA ARG A 43 6.11 0.51 -3.53
C ARG A 43 4.71 -0.08 -3.61
N ILE A 44 4.10 -0.43 -2.47
CA ILE A 44 2.74 -0.98 -2.45
C ILE A 44 1.74 0.10 -2.91
N ARG A 45 1.96 1.36 -2.52
CA ARG A 45 1.15 2.49 -2.91
C ARG A 45 1.28 2.80 -4.41
N GLU A 46 2.49 2.83 -4.95
CA GLU A 46 2.74 2.98 -6.38
C GLU A 46 2.10 1.87 -7.21
N GLN A 47 2.22 0.61 -6.77
CA GLN A 47 1.59 -0.53 -7.45
C GLN A 47 0.06 -0.43 -7.43
N ALA A 48 -0.52 0.09 -6.35
CA ALA A 48 -1.96 0.32 -6.28
C ALA A 48 -2.39 1.47 -7.19
N GLN A 49 -1.66 2.58 -7.17
CA GLN A 49 -1.89 3.75 -8.04
C GLN A 49 -1.83 3.35 -9.52
N ALA A 50 -0.81 2.59 -9.93
CA ALA A 50 -0.66 2.12 -11.31
C ALA A 50 -1.83 1.24 -11.77
N ARG A 51 -2.45 0.47 -10.87
CA ARG A 51 -3.65 -0.31 -11.17
C ARG A 51 -4.90 0.56 -11.26
N GLU A 52 -5.01 1.58 -10.41
CA GLU A 52 -6.09 2.57 -10.52
C GLU A 52 -6.02 3.32 -11.84
N ASP A 53 -4.83 3.80 -12.21
CA ASP A 53 -4.58 4.47 -13.49
C ASP A 53 -4.90 3.56 -14.69
N ALA A 54 -4.53 2.28 -14.62
CA ALA A 54 -4.88 1.30 -15.65
C ALA A 54 -6.39 1.09 -15.77
N ARG A 55 -7.12 1.03 -14.64
CA ARG A 55 -8.59 0.95 -14.63
C ARG A 55 -9.25 2.24 -15.11
N ALA A 56 -8.72 3.40 -14.73
CA ALA A 56 -9.23 4.71 -15.15
C ALA A 56 -9.09 4.89 -16.67
N LYS A 57 -7.97 4.44 -17.26
CA LYS A 57 -7.78 4.39 -18.72
C LYS A 57 -8.77 3.46 -19.41
N GLY A 58 -9.12 2.33 -18.79
CA GLY A 58 -10.13 1.40 -19.32
C GLY A 58 -11.58 1.91 -19.25
N ARG A 59 -11.87 2.87 -18.37
CA ARG A 59 -13.22 3.43 -18.15
C ARG A 59 -13.57 4.59 -19.09
N LYS A 60 -12.62 5.08 -19.89
CA LYS A 60 -12.81 6.17 -20.87
C LYS A 60 -13.31 5.69 -22.26
N LYS A 61 -13.94 4.52 -22.35
CA LYS A 61 -14.46 3.97 -23.61
C LYS A 61 -15.97 3.86 -23.60
#